data_AF-A0A804KLL1-F1
#
_entry.id   AF-A0A804KLL1-F1
#
_cell.length_a   1.000
_cell.length_b   1.000
_cell.length_c   1.000
_cell.angle_alpha   90.00
_cell.angle_beta   90.00
_cell.angle_gamma   90.00
#
_symmetry.space_group_name_H-M   'P 1'
#
loop_
_entity.id
_entity.type
_entity.pdbx_description
1 polymer ?
#
loop_
_entity_poly.entity_id
_entity_poly.type
_entity_poly.pdbx_seq_one_letter_code
_entity_poly.pdbx_strand_id
1 'polypeptide(L)'
;MMLIFLRQPVVTAPGSDMLASYSEAAPPGSDPNDPTRVPFNILSGTSMSCRHVAGLVGLLKTLHPRWTPAAIRSAIMSTAQTLHNTGAAIRSYHGNDATPLSYGSGHIRPNSAMDPGLVYDLTNADYLDFLCSSGYNTEDMSCFQNYTCPSSRYKLLEDFNYPAIVFPYRRNLQQTATRRLKNVGSPGTYRIRYRTPAGFNVTVKPESLPYL
;
A
#
# COMPACT_ATOMS: atom_id res chain seq x y z
N MET A 1 -11.92 -12.35 12.53
CA MET A 1 -11.51 -12.95 11.26
C MET A 1 -10.39 -12.10 10.68
N MET A 2 -9.15 -12.56 10.68
CA MET A 2 -8.01 -11.77 10.17
C MET A 2 -8.10 -11.74 8.64
N LEU A 3 -8.16 -10.55 8.03
CA LEU A 3 -8.18 -10.36 6.58
C LEU A 3 -6.79 -10.70 6.00
N ILE A 4 -6.49 -11.99 5.87
CA ILE A 4 -5.22 -12.52 5.35
C ILE A 4 -4.96 -12.06 3.89
N PHE A 5 -6.00 -11.60 3.19
CA PHE A 5 -5.93 -11.23 1.77
C PHE A 5 -5.40 -9.81 1.51
N LEU A 6 -5.28 -8.97 2.55
CA LEU A 6 -4.71 -7.62 2.44
C LEU A 6 -3.38 -7.53 3.17
N ARG A 7 -2.32 -7.38 2.40
CA ARG A 7 -0.96 -7.23 2.95
C ARG A 7 -0.81 -5.91 3.68
N GLN A 8 -0.32 -5.99 4.92
CA GLN A 8 0.09 -4.84 5.72
C GLN A 8 1.53 -5.04 6.22
N PRO A 9 2.32 -3.96 6.40
CA PRO A 9 2.02 -2.57 6.05
C PRO A 9 1.99 -2.35 4.53
N VAL A 10 1.56 -1.16 4.10
CA VAL A 10 1.39 -0.85 2.66
C VAL A 10 2.71 -0.46 2.01
N VAL A 11 3.47 0.44 2.62
CA VAL A 11 4.78 0.97 2.19
C VAL A 11 5.59 1.39 3.42
N THR A 12 6.88 1.66 3.23
CA THR A 12 7.74 2.29 4.24
C THR A 12 8.19 3.69 3.83
N ALA A 13 8.41 4.56 4.81
CA ALA A 13 8.82 5.94 4.64
C ALA A 13 9.65 6.40 5.85
N PRO A 14 10.44 7.48 5.74
CA PRO A 14 11.29 7.96 6.82
C PRO A 14 10.51 8.25 8.11
N GLY A 15 10.98 7.70 9.23
CA GLY A 15 10.33 7.87 10.53
C GLY A 15 11.24 7.63 11.72
N SER A 16 12.56 7.50 11.52
CA SER A 16 13.54 7.48 12.61
C SER A 16 14.25 8.82 12.62
N ASP A 17 14.41 9.40 13.79
CA ASP A 17 15.20 10.61 14.06
C ASP A 17 14.78 11.77 13.16
N MET A 18 13.47 11.98 13.07
CA MET A 18 12.88 13.02 12.26
C MET A 18 12.83 14.34 13.02
N LEU A 19 13.51 15.36 12.50
CA LEU A 19 13.40 16.73 12.99
C LEU A 19 12.10 17.36 12.49
N ALA A 20 11.27 17.85 13.40
CA ALA A 20 10.03 18.55 13.07
C ALA A 20 9.73 19.68 14.07
N SER A 21 8.85 20.61 13.69
CA SER A 21 8.36 21.66 14.58
C SER A 21 7.74 21.07 15.84
N TYR A 22 8.01 21.69 16.99
CA TYR A 22 7.52 21.25 18.29
C TYR A 22 7.00 22.43 19.10
N SER A 23 6.04 22.18 19.99
CA SER A 23 5.46 23.24 20.80
C SER A 23 6.39 23.62 21.95
N GLU A 24 6.65 24.91 22.12
CA GLU A 24 7.38 25.45 23.27
C GLU A 24 6.54 25.49 24.56
N ALA A 25 5.33 24.90 24.54
CA ALA A 25 4.52 24.71 25.74
C ALA A 25 4.98 23.49 26.56
N ALA A 26 5.71 22.54 25.96
CA ALA A 26 6.14 21.31 26.59
C ALA A 26 7.66 21.11 26.43
N PRO A 27 8.31 20.42 27.38
CA PRO A 27 9.70 20.00 27.19
C PRO A 27 9.83 19.00 26.04
N PRO A 28 11.00 18.93 25.38
CA PRO A 28 11.22 18.00 24.26
C PRO A 28 11.29 16.53 24.70
N GLY A 29 11.68 16.29 25.95
CA GLY A 29 11.75 14.96 26.55
C GLY A 29 10.49 14.56 27.31
N SER A 30 10.56 13.42 28.00
CA SER A 30 9.47 12.91 28.84
C SER A 30 9.50 13.43 30.28
N ASP A 31 10.53 14.19 30.67
CA ASP A 31 10.63 14.77 32.01
C ASP A 31 9.76 16.04 32.10
N PRO A 32 8.68 16.04 32.89
CA PRO A 32 7.81 17.21 33.03
C PRO A 32 8.50 18.39 33.73
N ASN A 33 9.61 18.16 34.44
CA ASN A 33 10.35 19.20 35.15
C ASN A 33 11.48 19.82 34.31
N ASP A 34 11.74 19.31 33.10
CA ASP A 34 12.75 19.88 32.21
C ASP A 34 12.33 21.31 31.78
N PRO A 35 13.13 22.35 32.07
CA PRO A 35 12.82 23.72 31.69
C PRO A 35 13.08 24.00 30.20
N THR A 36 13.73 23.08 29.48
CA THR A 36 14.12 23.27 28.08
C THR A 36 12.90 23.45 27.19
N ARG A 37 12.91 24.49 26.34
CA ARG A 37 11.91 24.73 25.29
C ARG A 37 12.62 24.89 23.97
N VAL A 38 12.13 24.18 22.96
CA VAL A 38 12.74 24.16 21.63
C VAL A 38 11.64 24.25 20.56
N PRO A 39 11.84 25.06 19.51
CA PRO A 39 10.87 25.16 18.42
C PRO A 39 10.90 23.94 17.48
N PHE A 40 11.91 23.07 17.60
CA PHE A 40 12.05 21.83 16.86
C PHE A 40 12.49 20.69 17.77
N ASN A 41 12.00 19.49 17.51
CA ASN A 41 12.36 18.29 18.25
C ASN A 41 12.61 17.12 17.29
N ILE A 42 13.45 16.18 17.70
CA ILE A 42 13.76 14.96 16.96
C ILE A 42 12.95 13.82 17.57
N LEU A 43 12.08 13.21 16.76
CA LEU A 43 11.21 12.13 17.21
C LEU A 43 11.22 10.98 16.21
N SER A 44 10.98 9.78 16.75
CA SER A 44 10.94 8.54 15.99
C SER A 44 9.57 7.87 16.14
N GLY A 45 9.09 7.24 15.07
CA GLY A 45 7.86 6.47 15.07
C GLY A 45 7.16 6.43 13.72
N THR A 46 6.24 5.46 13.58
CA THR A 46 5.38 5.34 12.39
C THR A 46 4.47 6.55 12.19
N SER A 47 4.20 7.32 13.25
CA SER A 47 3.53 8.62 13.18
C SER A 47 4.29 9.63 12.30
N MET A 48 5.62 9.60 12.34
CA MET A 48 6.48 10.46 11.51
C MET A 48 6.54 9.96 10.07
N SER A 49 6.62 8.64 9.86
CA SER A 49 6.49 8.03 8.53
C SER A 49 5.14 8.36 7.87
N CYS A 50 4.05 8.33 8.64
CA CYS A 50 2.70 8.63 8.15
C CYS A 50 2.62 10.04 7.53
N ARG A 51 3.24 11.05 8.16
CA ARG A 51 3.25 12.43 7.65
C ARG A 51 3.96 12.55 6.30
N HIS A 52 5.05 11.83 6.08
CA HIS A 52 5.73 11.81 4.77
C HIS A 52 4.84 11.21 3.68
N VAL A 53 4.16 10.10 3.98
CA VAL A 53 3.23 9.48 3.03
C VAL A 53 2.03 10.39 2.77
N ALA A 54 1.47 11.04 3.80
CA ALA A 54 0.38 12.00 3.66
C ALA A 54 0.77 13.21 2.79
N GLY A 55 1.97 13.75 2.98
CA GLY A 55 2.51 14.81 2.12
C GLY A 55 2.63 14.37 0.67
N LEU A 56 3.15 13.17 0.41
CA LEU A 56 3.22 12.58 -0.93
C LEU A 56 1.82 12.41 -1.55
N VAL A 57 0.85 11.92 -0.78
CA VAL A 57 -0.55 11.79 -1.23
C VAL A 57 -1.11 13.16 -1.64
N GLY A 58 -0.85 14.22 -0.85
CA GLY A 58 -1.22 15.59 -1.19
C GLY A 58 -0.63 16.05 -2.52
N LEU A 59 0.68 15.88 -2.71
CA LEU A 59 1.37 16.23 -3.95
C LEU A 59 0.81 15.49 -5.16
N LEU A 60 0.61 14.17 -5.05
CA LEU A 60 0.04 13.35 -6.11
C LEU A 60 -1.40 13.76 -6.42
N LYS A 61 -2.20 14.13 -5.42
CA LYS A 61 -3.57 14.61 -5.63
C LYS A 61 -3.60 15.98 -6.31
N THR A 62 -2.65 16.86 -6.03
CA THR A 62 -2.49 18.13 -6.74
C THR A 62 -2.11 17.92 -8.21
N LEU A 63 -1.16 17.02 -8.48
CA LEU A 63 -0.70 16.71 -9.84
C LEU A 63 -1.75 15.93 -10.65
N HIS A 64 -2.49 15.04 -9.98
CA HIS A 64 -3.53 14.21 -10.59
C HIS A 64 -4.88 14.38 -9.88
N PRO A 65 -5.59 15.52 -10.06
CA PRO A 65 -6.82 15.82 -9.33
C PRO A 65 -7.92 14.77 -9.49
N ARG A 66 -7.94 14.07 -10.62
CA ARG A 66 -8.94 13.04 -10.96
C ARG A 66 -8.58 11.63 -10.47
N TRP A 67 -7.38 11.41 -9.94
CA TRP A 67 -7.05 10.09 -9.38
C TRP A 67 -7.87 9.81 -8.13
N THR A 68 -8.37 8.58 -8.06
CA THR A 68 -9.03 8.04 -6.88
C THR A 68 -8.00 7.84 -5.76
N PRO A 69 -8.43 7.73 -4.49
CA PRO A 69 -7.53 7.33 -3.40
C PRO A 69 -6.82 5.99 -3.69
N ALA A 70 -7.50 5.05 -4.35
CA ALA A 70 -6.93 3.77 -4.73
C ALA A 70 -5.86 3.89 -5.82
N ALA A 71 -6.06 4.76 -6.82
CA ALA A 71 -5.06 5.04 -7.85
C ALA A 71 -3.80 5.69 -7.25
N ILE A 72 -3.94 6.66 -6.34
CA ILE A 72 -2.79 7.27 -5.63
C ILE A 72 -2.04 6.21 -4.81
N ARG A 73 -2.77 5.41 -4.03
CA ARG A 73 -2.17 4.30 -3.27
C ARG A 73 -1.43 3.32 -4.19
N SER A 74 -2.03 2.99 -5.32
CA SER A 74 -1.40 2.13 -6.33
C SER A 74 -0.12 2.73 -6.89
N ALA A 75 -0.11 4.02 -7.23
CA ALA A 75 1.06 4.71 -7.74
C ALA A 75 2.20 4.65 -6.72
N ILE A 76 1.91 4.94 -5.45
CA ILE A 76 2.91 4.87 -4.35
C ILE A 76 3.44 3.44 -4.16
N MET A 77 2.56 2.43 -4.17
CA MET A 77 2.94 1.04 -3.93
C MET A 77 3.75 0.43 -5.07
N SER A 78 3.31 0.60 -6.32
CA SER A 78 3.92 -0.04 -7.50
C SER A 78 5.27 0.55 -7.88
N THR A 79 5.57 1.77 -7.43
CA THR A 79 6.82 2.49 -7.71
C THR A 79 7.80 2.49 -6.54
N ALA A 80 7.41 1.91 -5.41
CA ALA A 80 8.26 1.77 -4.23
C ALA A 80 9.48 0.88 -4.51
N GLN A 81 10.57 1.12 -3.79
CA GLN A 81 11.83 0.40 -3.97
C GLN A 81 12.07 -0.59 -2.84
N THR A 82 12.43 -1.82 -3.19
CA THR A 82 12.74 -2.90 -2.23
C THR A 82 14.24 -3.05 -1.94
N LEU A 83 15.05 -2.19 -2.55
CA LEU A 83 16.50 -2.13 -2.38
C LEU A 83 16.90 -0.87 -1.63
N HIS A 84 17.93 -0.96 -0.79
CA HIS A 84 18.55 0.23 -0.17
C HIS A 84 19.62 0.84 -1.09
N ASN A 85 20.26 1.91 -0.63
CA ASN A 85 21.19 2.74 -1.39
C ASN A 85 22.38 2.00 -2.03
N THR A 86 22.79 0.82 -1.54
CA THR A 86 23.87 0.04 -2.16
C THR A 86 23.37 -0.99 -3.19
N GLY A 87 22.07 -1.02 -3.47
CA GLY A 87 21.45 -1.98 -4.38
C GLY A 87 21.15 -3.35 -3.77
N ALA A 88 21.42 -3.57 -2.48
CA ALA A 88 21.02 -4.76 -1.74
C ALA A 88 19.58 -4.66 -1.20
N ALA A 89 19.01 -5.79 -0.78
CA ALA A 89 17.67 -5.84 -0.18
C ALA A 89 17.60 -4.98 1.09
N ILE A 90 16.49 -4.26 1.29
CA ILE A 90 16.23 -3.52 2.53
C ILE A 90 16.42 -4.47 3.73
N ARG A 91 17.13 -3.98 4.75
CA ARG A 91 17.42 -4.73 5.97
C ARG A 91 16.38 -4.43 7.05
N SER A 92 16.12 -5.42 7.89
CA SER A 92 15.37 -5.24 9.12
C SER A 92 16.28 -4.57 10.17
N TYR A 93 15.69 -4.10 11.26
CA TYR A 93 16.45 -3.61 12.41
C TYR A 93 17.45 -4.64 12.97
N HIS A 94 17.17 -5.94 12.82
CA HIS A 94 18.05 -7.02 13.26
C HIS A 94 19.14 -7.39 12.23
N GLY A 95 19.27 -6.65 11.13
CA GLY A 95 20.34 -6.85 10.12
C GLY A 95 20.07 -7.95 9.08
N ASN A 96 19.04 -8.77 9.26
CA ASN A 96 18.58 -9.71 8.23
C ASN A 96 17.79 -8.99 7.12
N ASP A 97 17.59 -9.67 5.98
CA ASP A 97 16.74 -9.15 4.91
C ASP A 97 15.32 -8.91 5.43
N ALA A 98 14.81 -7.70 5.23
CA ALA A 98 13.43 -7.38 5.56
C ALA A 98 12.50 -8.06 4.55
N THR A 99 11.32 -8.43 5.02
CA THR A 99 10.29 -9.04 4.17
C THR A 99 9.24 -8.00 3.79
N PRO A 100 8.39 -8.30 2.80
CA PRO A 100 7.23 -7.45 2.52
C PRO A 100 6.29 -7.25 3.72
N LEU A 101 6.32 -8.13 4.74
CA LEU A 101 5.58 -7.94 6.00
C LEU A 101 6.19 -6.85 6.89
N SER A 102 7.42 -6.42 6.62
CA SER A 102 8.11 -5.34 7.33
C SER A 102 7.99 -4.00 6.62
N TYR A 103 8.24 -3.94 5.30
CA TYR A 103 8.34 -2.68 4.56
C TYR A 103 7.19 -2.41 3.58
N GLY A 104 6.18 -3.28 3.50
CA GLY A 104 5.15 -3.07 2.51
C GLY A 104 5.67 -3.31 1.09
N SER A 105 5.29 -2.48 0.12
CA SER A 105 5.82 -2.58 -1.24
C SER A 105 7.25 -2.06 -1.37
N GLY A 106 7.79 -1.44 -0.32
CA GLY A 106 9.14 -0.89 -0.30
C GLY A 106 9.14 0.56 0.18
N HIS A 107 10.30 1.19 0.09
CA HIS A 107 10.48 2.60 0.42
C HIS A 107 9.85 3.48 -0.66
N ILE A 108 9.08 4.48 -0.24
CA ILE A 108 8.41 5.41 -1.17
C ILE A 108 9.41 6.12 -2.10
N ARG A 109 8.99 6.36 -3.34
CA ARG A 109 9.74 7.11 -4.35
C ARG A 109 8.85 8.18 -4.98
N PRO A 110 8.80 9.41 -4.41
CA PRO A 110 7.90 10.46 -4.86
C PRO A 110 7.92 10.73 -6.37
N ASN A 111 9.11 10.88 -6.95
CA ASN A 111 9.26 11.17 -8.37
C ASN A 111 8.78 10.02 -9.27
N SER A 112 8.99 8.77 -8.87
CA SER A 112 8.48 7.61 -9.61
C SER A 112 6.96 7.47 -9.47
N ALA A 113 6.40 7.78 -8.29
CA ALA A 113 4.97 7.72 -8.05
C ALA A 113 4.18 8.80 -8.82
N MET A 114 4.85 9.85 -9.29
CA MET A 114 4.26 10.92 -10.10
C MET A 114 3.77 10.42 -11.46
N ASP A 115 4.47 9.44 -12.06
CA ASP A 115 4.10 8.82 -13.33
C ASP A 115 4.33 7.30 -13.27
N PRO A 116 3.39 6.54 -12.69
CA PRO A 116 3.54 5.10 -12.49
C PRO A 116 3.28 4.29 -13.77
N GLY A 117 2.81 4.90 -14.85
CA GLY A 117 2.31 4.23 -16.06
C GLY A 117 0.97 3.52 -15.84
N LEU A 118 0.92 2.52 -14.95
CA LEU A 118 -0.29 1.74 -14.65
C LEU A 118 -0.70 1.85 -13.18
N VAL A 119 -2.01 1.80 -12.92
CA VAL A 119 -2.57 1.75 -11.56
C VAL A 119 -3.64 0.67 -11.40
N TYR A 120 -3.69 0.09 -10.20
CA TYR A 120 -4.80 -0.75 -9.72
C TYR A 120 -5.86 0.15 -9.10
N ASP A 121 -6.83 0.57 -9.91
CA ASP A 121 -7.91 1.46 -9.49
C ASP A 121 -9.06 0.65 -8.84
N LEU A 122 -9.74 1.28 -7.89
CA LEU A 122 -10.89 0.72 -7.15
C LEU A 122 -11.94 1.82 -6.95
N THR A 123 -13.20 1.41 -7.01
CA THR A 123 -14.34 2.27 -6.69
C THR A 123 -14.81 2.03 -5.26
N ASN A 124 -15.63 2.93 -4.72
CA ASN A 124 -16.27 2.71 -3.41
C ASN A 124 -17.10 1.43 -3.39
N ALA A 125 -17.81 1.12 -4.49
CA ALA A 125 -18.56 -0.12 -4.62
C ALA A 125 -17.66 -1.36 -4.50
N ASP A 126 -16.44 -1.34 -5.05
CA ASP A 126 -15.51 -2.48 -4.89
C ASP A 126 -15.09 -2.70 -3.42
N TYR A 127 -14.99 -1.63 -2.60
CA TYR A 127 -14.74 -1.77 -1.16
C TYR A 127 -15.95 -2.34 -0.42
N LEU A 128 -17.16 -1.91 -0.77
CA LEU A 128 -18.39 -2.42 -0.16
C LEU A 128 -18.62 -3.90 -0.53
N ASP A 129 -18.40 -4.25 -1.81
CA ASP A 129 -18.39 -5.64 -2.29
C ASP A 129 -17.39 -6.50 -1.50
N PHE A 130 -16.20 -5.95 -1.21
CA PHE A 130 -15.15 -6.64 -0.46
C PHE A 130 -15.56 -6.89 1.00
N LEU A 131 -16.20 -5.91 1.64
CA LEU A 131 -16.73 -6.06 3.00
C LEU A 131 -17.82 -7.14 3.04
N CYS A 132 -18.78 -7.09 2.12
CA CYS A 132 -19.80 -8.14 1.96
C CYS A 132 -19.17 -9.53 1.78
N SER A 133 -18.15 -9.64 0.91
CA SER A 133 -17.42 -10.89 0.66
C SER A 133 -16.59 -11.34 1.86
N SER A 134 -16.29 -10.43 2.80
CA SER A 134 -15.61 -10.71 4.06
C SER A 134 -16.57 -11.13 5.18
N GLY A 135 -17.86 -11.29 4.89
CA GLY A 135 -18.88 -11.76 5.83
C GLY A 135 -19.67 -10.65 6.52
N TYR A 136 -19.54 -9.38 6.10
CA TYR A 136 -20.37 -8.28 6.61
C TYR A 136 -21.78 -8.39 6.02
N ASN A 137 -22.80 -8.28 6.87
CA ASN A 137 -24.20 -8.29 6.45
C ASN A 137 -24.75 -6.86 6.29
N THR A 138 -26.01 -6.72 5.86
CA THR A 138 -26.64 -5.41 5.66
C THR A 138 -26.70 -4.55 6.93
N GLU A 139 -26.83 -5.17 8.11
CA GLU A 139 -26.83 -4.46 9.39
C GLU A 139 -25.43 -3.91 9.70
N ASP A 140 -24.37 -4.70 9.52
CA ASP A 140 -22.99 -4.24 9.68
C ASP A 140 -22.65 -3.11 8.71
N MET A 141 -23.14 -3.22 7.46
CA MET A 141 -22.89 -2.24 6.42
C MET A 141 -23.54 -0.89 6.73
N SER A 142 -24.65 -0.87 7.47
CA SER A 142 -25.36 0.36 7.85
C SER A 142 -24.48 1.36 8.63
N CYS A 143 -23.46 0.88 9.35
CA CYS A 143 -22.48 1.72 10.04
C CYS A 143 -21.55 2.49 9.08
N PHE A 144 -21.38 2.02 7.85
CA PHE A 144 -20.53 2.64 6.85
C PHE A 144 -21.34 3.42 5.82
N GLN A 145 -22.33 2.76 5.22
CA GLN A 145 -23.19 3.31 4.19
C GLN A 145 -24.43 2.42 4.03
N ASN A 146 -25.59 3.01 3.70
CA ASN A 146 -26.76 2.22 3.32
C ASN A 146 -26.50 1.48 2.00
N TYR A 147 -26.07 0.22 2.10
CA TYR A 147 -25.65 -0.61 0.99
C TYR A 147 -26.13 -2.04 1.19
N THR A 148 -26.78 -2.61 0.18
CA THR A 148 -27.26 -3.99 0.19
C THR A 148 -26.26 -4.89 -0.53
N CYS A 149 -25.75 -5.89 0.18
CA CYS A 149 -24.82 -6.85 -0.40
C CYS A 149 -25.49 -7.61 -1.56
N PRO A 150 -24.87 -7.64 -2.76
CA PRO A 150 -25.43 -8.34 -3.90
C PRO A 150 -25.46 -9.86 -3.67
N SER A 151 -26.57 -10.50 -4.07
CA SER A 151 -26.80 -11.95 -3.89
C SER A 151 -25.99 -12.80 -4.88
N SER A 152 -25.64 -12.23 -6.03
CA SER A 152 -24.94 -12.90 -7.12
C SER A 152 -23.44 -12.64 -7.05
N ARG A 153 -22.69 -13.70 -6.69
CA ARG A 153 -21.22 -13.75 -6.66
C ARG A 153 -20.58 -12.69 -5.77
N TYR A 154 -20.29 -13.09 -4.53
CA TYR A 154 -19.13 -12.53 -3.84
C TYR A 154 -17.94 -12.58 -4.78
N LYS A 155 -17.34 -11.43 -5.12
CA LYS A 155 -16.01 -11.42 -5.73
C LYS A 155 -15.12 -12.19 -4.77
N LEU A 156 -14.33 -13.13 -5.29
CA LEU A 156 -13.31 -13.79 -4.46
C LEU A 156 -12.50 -12.70 -3.75
N LEU A 157 -12.26 -12.84 -2.45
CA LEU A 157 -11.49 -11.85 -1.70
C LEU A 157 -10.11 -11.62 -2.34
N GLU A 158 -9.60 -12.66 -2.98
CA GLU A 158 -8.39 -12.69 -3.78
C GLU A 158 -8.44 -11.77 -5.01
N ASP A 159 -9.62 -11.55 -5.61
CA ASP A 159 -9.84 -10.70 -6.81
C ASP A 159 -9.98 -9.21 -6.48
N PHE A 160 -9.93 -8.84 -5.19
CA PHE A 160 -9.87 -7.44 -4.81
C PHE A 160 -8.66 -6.77 -5.48
N ASN A 161 -8.90 -5.68 -6.22
CA ASN A 161 -7.92 -5.07 -7.13
C ASN A 161 -6.83 -4.28 -6.39
N TYR A 162 -6.12 -4.94 -5.49
CA TYR A 162 -5.10 -4.40 -4.63
C TYR A 162 -3.71 -4.62 -5.27
N PRO A 163 -2.76 -3.65 -5.17
CA PRO A 163 -1.37 -3.77 -5.66
C PRO A 163 -0.49 -4.74 -4.84
N ALA A 164 -1.08 -5.82 -4.33
CA ALA A 164 -0.41 -6.95 -3.72
C ALA A 164 -1.29 -8.19 -3.89
N ILE A 165 -0.65 -9.35 -3.94
CA ILE A 165 -1.32 -10.64 -3.99
C ILE A 165 -0.84 -11.42 -2.77
N VAL A 166 -1.77 -11.89 -1.96
CA VAL A 166 -1.49 -12.72 -0.77
C VAL A 166 -2.37 -13.94 -0.85
N PHE A 167 -1.75 -15.10 -0.73
CA PHE A 167 -2.43 -16.38 -0.65
C PHE A 167 -2.09 -17.04 0.68
N PRO A 168 -3.08 -17.60 1.41
CA PRO A 168 -2.79 -18.43 2.57
C PRO A 168 -2.05 -19.69 2.10
N TYR A 169 -0.93 -20.01 2.75
CA TYR A 169 -0.19 -21.21 2.40
C TYR A 169 -1.01 -22.47 2.71
N ARG A 170 -1.27 -23.27 1.68
CA ARG A 170 -1.81 -24.63 1.81
C ARG A 170 -1.10 -25.55 0.81
N ARG A 171 -0.64 -26.69 1.30
CA ARG A 171 0.03 -27.70 0.46
C ARG A 171 -0.93 -28.17 -0.63
N ASN A 172 -0.44 -28.27 -1.87
CA ASN A 172 -1.18 -28.74 -3.05
C ASN A 172 -2.44 -27.92 -3.40
N LEU A 173 -2.51 -26.66 -2.97
CA LEU A 173 -3.61 -25.77 -3.34
C LEU A 173 -3.22 -24.93 -4.57
N GLN A 174 -4.08 -24.93 -5.58
CA GLN A 174 -4.03 -23.96 -6.68
C GLN A 174 -5.00 -22.81 -6.36
N GLN A 175 -4.50 -21.58 -6.44
CA GLN A 175 -5.32 -20.38 -6.28
C GLN A 175 -5.05 -19.42 -7.44
N THR A 176 -6.09 -18.69 -7.81
CA THR A 176 -6.05 -17.69 -8.89
C THR A 176 -6.54 -16.37 -8.32
N ALA A 177 -5.89 -15.28 -8.72
CA ALA A 177 -6.33 -13.92 -8.41
C ALA A 177 -6.32 -13.10 -9.70
N THR A 178 -7.37 -12.34 -9.91
CA THR A 178 -7.56 -11.46 -11.06
C THR A 178 -7.21 -10.03 -10.67
N ARG A 179 -6.50 -9.33 -11.55
CA ARG A 179 -6.19 -7.91 -11.37
C ARG A 179 -6.57 -7.12 -12.62
N ARG A 180 -7.01 -5.88 -12.39
CA ARG A 180 -7.34 -4.91 -13.44
C ARG A 180 -6.36 -3.75 -13.36
N LEU A 181 -5.69 -3.48 -14.46
CA LEU A 181 -4.76 -2.35 -14.57
C LEU A 181 -5.36 -1.29 -15.48
N LYS A 182 -5.27 -0.04 -15.05
CA LYS A 182 -5.67 1.15 -15.80
C LYS A 182 -4.42 1.90 -16.22
N ASN A 183 -4.30 2.23 -17.51
CA ASN A 183 -3.24 3.09 -17.99
C ASN A 183 -3.52 4.54 -17.57
N VAL A 184 -2.54 5.17 -16.93
CA VAL A 184 -2.55 6.58 -16.54
C VAL A 184 -1.35 7.34 -17.11
N GLY A 185 -0.46 6.66 -17.83
CA GLY A 185 0.65 7.25 -18.58
C GLY A 185 0.36 7.29 -20.08
N SER A 186 1.43 7.27 -20.86
CA SER A 186 1.33 7.24 -22.33
C SER A 186 0.85 5.88 -22.86
N PRO A 187 0.24 5.83 -24.05
CA PRO A 187 -0.04 4.57 -24.74
C PRO A 187 1.21 3.71 -24.89
N GLY A 188 1.05 2.39 -24.76
CA GLY A 188 2.16 1.46 -24.80
C GLY A 188 1.76 0.02 -24.50
N THR A 189 2.69 -0.90 -24.75
CA THR A 189 2.53 -2.32 -24.41
C THR A 189 3.42 -2.67 -23.24
N TYR A 190 2.81 -3.19 -22.17
CA TYR A 190 3.51 -3.59 -20.97
C TYR A 190 3.75 -5.10 -20.99
N ARG A 191 4.99 -5.53 -20.78
CA ARG A 191 5.38 -6.94 -20.70
C ARG A 191 5.53 -7.36 -19.24
N ILE A 192 4.89 -8.46 -18.86
CA ILE A 192 4.90 -8.92 -17.47
C ILE A 192 6.23 -9.59 -17.16
N ARG A 193 6.81 -9.25 -16.00
CA ARG A 193 7.97 -9.92 -15.41
C ARG A 193 7.67 -10.24 -13.96
N TYR A 194 8.06 -11.43 -13.52
CA TYR A 194 7.87 -11.86 -12.14
C TYR A 194 9.01 -12.77 -11.69
N ARG A 195 9.18 -12.88 -10.37
CA ARG A 195 10.08 -13.85 -9.73
C ARG A 195 9.24 -14.82 -8.93
N THR A 196 9.45 -16.12 -9.16
CA THR A 196 8.71 -17.17 -8.48
C THR A 196 9.31 -17.43 -7.09
N PRO A 197 8.53 -17.36 -6.01
CA PRO A 197 9.01 -17.75 -4.68
C PRO A 197 9.39 -19.23 -4.63
N ALA A 198 10.39 -19.57 -3.82
CA ALA A 198 10.82 -20.95 -3.66
C ALA A 198 9.68 -21.85 -3.17
N GLY A 199 9.49 -23.00 -3.82
CA GLY A 199 8.42 -23.96 -3.48
C GLY A 199 7.05 -23.66 -4.10
N PHE A 200 6.93 -22.66 -4.97
CA PHE A 200 5.69 -22.32 -5.68
C PHE A 200 5.87 -22.36 -7.20
N ASN A 201 4.77 -22.55 -7.92
CA ASN A 201 4.68 -22.32 -9.36
C ASN A 201 3.74 -21.15 -9.63
N VAL A 202 4.21 -20.13 -10.34
CA VAL A 202 3.44 -18.92 -10.66
C VAL A 202 3.34 -18.78 -12.17
N THR A 203 2.12 -18.57 -12.65
CA THR A 203 1.80 -18.27 -14.05
C THR A 203 0.92 -17.04 -14.12
N VAL A 204 1.23 -16.12 -15.04
CA VAL A 204 0.43 -14.91 -15.26
C VAL A 204 -0.08 -14.91 -16.69
N LYS A 205 -1.37 -14.64 -16.89
CA LYS A 205 -2.00 -14.50 -18.21
C LYS A 205 -2.89 -13.26 -18.24
N PRO A 206 -2.87 -12.46 -19.34
CA PRO A 206 -1.94 -12.54 -20.48
C PRO A 206 -0.51 -12.12 -20.11
N GLU A 207 0.51 -12.44 -20.92
CA GLU A 207 1.91 -12.07 -20.66
C GLU A 207 2.27 -10.63 -21.08
N SER A 208 1.38 -9.99 -21.83
CA SER A 208 1.50 -8.58 -22.22
C SER A 208 0.14 -7.89 -22.22
N LEU A 209 0.15 -6.59 -21.96
CA LEU A 209 -1.03 -5.75 -21.87
C LEU A 209 -0.86 -4.55 -22.81
N PRO A 210 -1.55 -4.53 -23.97
CA PRO A 210 -1.57 -3.38 -24.84
C PRO A 210 -2.56 -2.32 -24.31
N TYR A 211 -2.11 -1.07 -24.24
CA TYR A 211 -2.95 0.09 -24.00
C TYR A 211 -2.72 1.08 -25.14
N LEU A 212 -3.71 1.16 -26.03
CA LEU A 212 -3.72 2.02 -27.21
C LEU A 212 -4.17 3.44 -26.84
#